data_AF-A0A8H8NSB3-F1
#
_entry.id   AF-A0A8H8NSB3-F1
#
_cell.length_a   1.000
_cell.length_b   1.000
_cell.length_c   1.000
_cell.angle_alpha   90.00
_cell.angle_beta   90.00
_cell.angle_gamma   90.00
#
_symmetry.space_group_name_H-M   'P 1'
#
loop_
_entity.id
_entity.type
_entity.pdbx_description
1 polymer ?
#
loop_
_entity_poly.entity_id
_entity_poly.type
_entity_poly.pdbx_seq_one_letter_code
_entity_poly.pdbx_strand_id
1 'polypeptide(L)'
;MSSTHNVPNIYVLNMKRVPEDRFGWTEAFETWRQRRGVHVNWKFTPTASNQWTATVVLAGRTFDGLGVTKQEAKNNAVINIERANILY
;
A
#
# COMPACT_ATOMS: atom_id res chain seq x y z
N MET A 1 -36.70 -5.96 -9.87
CA MET A 1 -35.43 -6.71 -9.81
C MET A 1 -34.33 -5.71 -9.55
N SER A 2 -33.96 -5.51 -8.29
CA SER A 2 -32.91 -4.56 -7.92
C SER A 2 -31.57 -5.24 -8.15
N SER A 3 -30.87 -4.83 -9.21
CA SER A 3 -29.48 -5.20 -9.43
C SER A 3 -28.65 -4.64 -8.28
N THR A 4 -28.38 -5.46 -7.27
CA THR A 4 -27.43 -5.15 -6.22
C THR A 4 -26.07 -4.99 -6.91
N HIS A 5 -25.68 -3.75 -7.18
CA HIS A 5 -24.31 -3.45 -7.59
C HIS A 5 -23.40 -3.97 -6.49
N ASN A 6 -22.81 -5.13 -6.74
CA ASN A 6 -21.77 -5.73 -5.90
C ASN A 6 -20.51 -4.90 -6.12
N VAL A 7 -20.52 -3.66 -5.62
CA VAL A 7 -19.31 -2.85 -5.55
C VAL A 7 -18.41 -3.64 -4.61
N PRO A 8 -17.26 -4.18 -5.07
CA PRO A 8 -16.32 -4.79 -4.15
C PRO A 8 -16.07 -3.77 -3.04
N ASN A 9 -16.22 -4.17 -1.78
CA ASN A 9 -15.99 -3.30 -0.63
C ASN A 9 -14.50 -2.93 -0.60
N ILE A 10 -14.12 -1.93 -1.38
CA ILE A 10 -12.74 -1.44 -1.45
C ILE A 10 -12.43 -0.83 -0.09
N TYR A 11 -11.39 -1.35 0.57
CA TYR A 11 -10.86 -0.79 1.79
C TYR A 11 -9.96 0.41 1.44
N VAL A 12 -10.34 1.59 1.91
CA VAL A 12 -9.54 2.81 1.75
C VAL A 12 -8.72 3.01 3.02
N LEU A 13 -7.39 2.99 2.92
CA LEU A 13 -6.51 3.26 4.06
C LEU A 13 -6.74 4.68 4.60
N ASN A 14 -6.75 5.68 3.72
CA ASN A 14 -6.87 7.09 4.10
C ASN A 14 -8.27 7.67 3.85
N MET A 15 -9.29 7.10 4.51
CA MET A 15 -10.68 7.56 4.38
C MET A 15 -10.89 9.05 4.71
N LYS A 16 -10.05 9.60 5.61
CA LYS A 16 -10.13 11.00 6.04
C LYS A 16 -9.42 11.99 5.11
N ARG A 17 -8.79 11.51 4.01
CA ARG A 17 -8.01 12.33 3.07
C ARG A 17 -6.98 13.22 3.75
N VAL A 18 -6.31 12.66 4.77
CA VAL A 18 -5.18 13.32 5.43
C VAL A 18 -4.07 13.55 4.37
N PRO A 19 -3.36 14.69 4.38
CA PRO A 19 -2.23 14.91 3.47
C PRO A 19 -1.25 13.73 3.46
N GLU A 20 -0.75 13.35 2.27
CA GLU A 20 0.04 12.14 2.09
C GLU A 20 1.32 12.12 2.95
N ASP A 21 1.91 13.29 3.21
CA ASP A 21 3.09 13.51 4.06
C ASP A 21 2.81 13.36 5.56
N ARG A 22 1.54 13.42 5.97
CA ARG A 22 1.11 13.38 7.38
C ARG A 22 0.35 12.11 7.75
N PHE A 23 0.04 11.27 6.77
CA PHE A 23 -0.70 10.04 7.00
C PHE A 23 0.25 8.86 7.27
N GLY A 24 -0.06 8.10 8.32
CA GLY A 24 0.67 6.87 8.67
C GLY A 24 0.35 5.72 7.72
N TRP A 25 0.74 5.82 6.44
CA TRP A 25 0.37 4.82 5.41
C TRP A 25 0.81 3.41 5.79
N THR A 26 2.06 3.27 6.22
CA THR A 26 2.62 1.97 6.60
C THR A 26 1.85 1.34 7.76
N GLU A 27 1.44 2.13 8.75
CA GLU A 27 0.69 1.67 9.93
C GLU A 27 -0.75 1.29 9.57
N ALA A 28 -1.41 2.09 8.72
CA ALA A 28 -2.75 1.81 8.23
C ALA A 28 -2.76 0.51 7.42
N PHE A 29 -1.78 0.31 6.54
CA PHE A 29 -1.65 -0.91 5.73
C PHE A 29 -1.31 -2.14 6.59
N GLU A 30 -0.45 -1.97 7.61
CA GLU A 30 -0.16 -3.01 8.59
C GLU A 30 -1.44 -3.44 9.35
N THR A 31 -2.25 -2.47 9.77
CA THR A 31 -3.54 -2.73 10.42
C THR A 31 -4.50 -3.46 9.50
N TRP A 32 -4.60 -3.02 8.23
CA TRP A 32 -5.45 -3.69 7.24
C TRP A 32 -5.01 -5.14 7.01
N ARG A 33 -3.72 -5.39 6.78
CA ARG A 33 -3.24 -6.75 6.49
C ARG A 33 -3.48 -7.71 7.66
N GLN A 34 -3.32 -7.22 8.90
CA GLN A 34 -3.58 -8.00 10.11
C GLN A 34 -5.07 -8.34 10.23
N ARG A 35 -5.96 -7.37 10.00
CA ARG A 35 -7.42 -7.59 10.04
C ARG A 35 -7.91 -8.55 8.96
N ARG A 36 -7.26 -8.56 7.79
CA ARG A 36 -7.62 -9.43 6.67
C ARG A 36 -6.87 -10.77 6.65
N GLY A 37 -5.92 -10.98 7.57
CA GLY A 37 -5.05 -12.16 7.54
C GLY A 37 -4.18 -12.25 6.29
N VAL A 38 -3.88 -11.11 5.65
CA VAL A 38 -3.08 -11.05 4.43
C VAL A 38 -1.60 -10.99 4.79
N HIS A 39 -0.82 -11.95 4.28
CA HIS A 39 0.62 -11.93 4.42
C HIS A 39 1.26 -11.24 3.21
N VAL A 40 2.22 -10.35 3.48
CA VAL A 40 2.95 -9.63 2.43
C VAL A 40 4.45 -9.71 2.72
N ASN A 41 5.21 -10.00 1.68
CA ASN A 41 6.66 -10.03 1.74
C ASN A 41 7.22 -8.77 1.09
N TRP A 42 8.01 -8.04 1.87
CA TRP A 42 8.68 -6.83 1.42
C TRP A 42 10.11 -7.16 0.99
N LYS A 43 10.50 -6.74 -0.21
CA LYS A 43 11.88 -6.76 -0.67
C LYS A 43 12.41 -5.33 -0.69
N PHE A 44 13.58 -5.11 -0.11
CA PHE A 44 14.26 -3.81 -0.12
C PHE A 44 15.55 -3.90 -0.92
N THR A 45 15.68 -3.08 -1.95
CA THR A 45 16.85 -3.07 -2.83
C THR A 45 17.44 -1.66 -2.88
N PRO A 46 18.74 -1.47 -2.62
CA PRO A 46 19.38 -0.17 -2.84
C PRO A 46 19.48 0.11 -4.34
N THR A 47 19.38 1.38 -4.71
CA THR A 47 19.54 1.88 -6.08
C THR A 47 20.89 2.56 -6.25
N ALA A 48 21.32 2.78 -7.49
CA ALA A 48 22.57 3.50 -7.78
C ALA A 48 22.56 4.98 -7.28
N SER A 49 21.39 5.55 -7.01
CA SER A 49 21.20 6.96 -6.64
C SER A 49 21.16 7.19 -5.12
N ASN A 50 21.73 6.30 -4.30
CA ASN A 50 21.60 6.32 -2.83
C ASN A 50 20.15 6.29 -2.30
N GLN A 51 19.21 5.81 -3.12
CA GLN A 51 17.82 5.59 -2.73
C GLN A 51 17.56 4.09 -2.51
N TRP A 52 16.44 3.79 -1.88
CA TRP A 52 15.89 2.45 -1.69
C TRP A 52 14.64 2.26 -2.54
N THR A 53 14.50 1.06 -3.09
CA THR A 53 13.24 0.56 -3.64
C THR A 53 12.65 -0.46 -2.67
N ALA A 54 11.40 -0.26 -2.26
CA ALA A 54 10.60 -1.25 -1.55
C ALA A 54 9.61 -1.88 -2.53
N THR A 55 9.69 -3.20 -2.69
CA THR A 55 8.84 -3.98 -3.59
C THR A 55 7.97 -4.92 -2.78
N VAL A 56 6.68 -5.00 -3.11
CA VAL A 56 5.73 -5.95 -2.51
C VAL A 56 4.82 -6.53 -3.58
N VAL A 57 4.47 -7.81 -3.42
CA VAL A 57 3.47 -8.48 -4.26
C VAL A 57 2.18 -8.59 -3.47
N LEU A 58 1.09 -8.07 -4.04
CA LEU A 58 -0.25 -8.11 -3.45
C LEU A 58 -1.29 -8.40 -4.53
N ALA A 59 -2.19 -9.36 -4.28
CA ALA A 59 -3.22 -9.79 -5.23
C ALA A 59 -2.69 -10.08 -6.65
N GLY A 60 -1.50 -10.71 -6.75
CA GLY A 60 -0.85 -11.04 -8.02
C GLY A 60 -0.23 -9.84 -8.76
N ARG A 61 -0.18 -8.66 -8.14
CA ARG A 61 0.42 -7.44 -8.70
C ARG A 61 1.63 -7.02 -7.88
N THR A 62 2.64 -6.49 -8.55
CA THR A 62 3.83 -5.93 -7.90
C THR A 62 3.68 -4.43 -7.74
N PHE A 63 4.03 -3.93 -6.55
CA PHE A 63 4.03 -2.52 -6.21
C PHE A 63 5.40 -2.12 -5.72
N ASP A 64 5.93 -1.07 -6.32
CA ASP A 64 7.22 -0.49 -5.98
C ASP A 64 7.04 0.89 -5.36
N GLY A 65 7.93 1.24 -4.44
CA GLY A 65 8.05 2.58 -3.88
C GLY A 65 9.51 2.96 -3.74
N LEU A 66 9.84 4.17 -4.20
CA LEU A 66 11.19 4.75 -4.07
C LEU A 66 11.24 5.66 -2.86
N GLY A 67 12.38 5.74 -2.19
CA GLY A 67 12.61 6.69 -1.10
C GLY A 67 14.08 6.76 -0.71
N VAL A 68 14.52 7.82 -0.04
CA VAL A 68 15.90 7.96 0.44
C VAL A 68 16.18 6.96 1.57
N THR A 69 15.15 6.55 2.32
CA THR A 69 15.24 5.51 3.34
C THR A 69 14.36 4.30 2.99
N LYS A 70 14.65 3.13 3.58
CA LYS A 70 13.78 1.94 3.47
C LYS A 70 12.35 2.24 3.92
N GLN A 71 12.20 3.04 4.98
CA GLN A 71 10.89 3.39 5.53
C GLN A 71 10.09 4.28 4.56
N GLU A 72 10.73 5.28 3.97
CA GLU A 72 10.12 6.14 2.95
C GLU A 72 9.72 5.34 1.70
N ALA A 73 10.62 4.47 1.22
CA ALA A 73 10.35 3.59 0.10
C ALA A 73 9.12 2.69 0.37
N LYS A 74 9.03 2.11 1.58
CA LYS A 74 7.87 1.33 2.01
C LYS A 74 6.59 2.17 2.03
N ASN A 75 6.66 3.38 2.58
CA ASN A 75 5.53 4.30 2.65
C ASN A 75 4.99 4.63 1.24
N ASN A 76 5.88 4.93 0.31
CA ASN A 76 5.53 5.25 -1.08
C ASN A 76 4.97 4.04 -1.83
N ALA A 77 5.46 2.83 -1.54
CA ALA A 77 4.87 1.60 -2.09
C ALA A 77 3.44 1.40 -1.60
N VAL A 78 3.16 1.68 -0.32
CA VAL A 78 1.80 1.61 0.24
C VAL A 78 0.87 2.65 -0.39
N ILE A 79 1.35 3.88 -0.63
CA ILE A 79 0.57 4.90 -1.36
C ILE A 79 0.19 4.38 -2.76
N ASN A 80 1.13 3.72 -3.45
CA ASN A 80 0.86 3.13 -4.77
C ASN A 80 -0.16 1.98 -4.70
N ILE A 81 -0.16 1.18 -3.63
CA ILE A 81 -1.18 0.16 -3.37
C ILE A 81 -2.56 0.81 -3.16
N GLU A 82 -2.65 1.84 -2.33
CA GLU A 82 -3.90 2.57 -2.08
C GLU A 82 -4.47 3.11 -3.40
N ARG A 83 -3.64 3.78 -4.21
CA ARG A 83 -4.04 4.36 -5.50
C ARG A 83 -4.51 3.29 -6.49
N ALA A 84 -4.03 2.06 -6.37
CA ALA A 84 -4.49 0.95 -7.19
C ALA A 84 -5.88 0.44 -6.80
N ASN A 85 -6.42 0.84 -5.64
CA ASN A 85 -7.76 0.50 -5.15
C ASN A 85 -8.03 -1.02 -5.15
N ILE A 86 -7.01 -1.82 -4.78
CA ILE A 86 -7.06 -3.29 -4.78
C ILE A 86 -7.23 -3.91 -3.39
N LEU A 87 -7.38 -3.09 -2.35
CA LEU A 87 -7.59 -3.57 -0.99
C LEU A 87 -9.07 -3.90 -0.82
N TYR A 88 -9.39 -5.12 -0.40
CA TYR A 88 -10.77 -5.58 -0.13
C TYR A 88 -10.90 -6.19 1.28
#